data_AF-A0A9X8ZXX4-F1
#
_entry.id   AF-A0A9X8ZXX4-F1
#
_cell.length_a   1.000
_cell.length_b   1.000
_cell.length_c   1.000
_cell.angle_alpha   90.00
_cell.angle_beta   90.00
_cell.angle_gamma   90.00
#
_symmetry.space_group_name_H-M   'P 1'
#
loop_
_entity.id
_entity.type
_entity.pdbx_description
1 polymer ?
#
loop_
_entity_poly.entity_id
_entity_poly.type
_entity_poly.pdbx_seq_one_letter_code
_entity_poly.pdbx_strand_id
1 'polypeptide(L)' 'VHPFTVDNEKDMKKLLSWGVDGMFTNYPNRLHSILDLKSHE' A
#
# COMPACT_ATOMS: atom_id res chain seq x y z
N VAL A 1 -5.27 -7.01 -8.97
CA VAL A 1 -4.14 -7.88 -8.54
C VAL A 1 -3.81 -7.64 -7.07
N HIS A 2 -3.38 -8.67 -6.34
CA HIS A 2 -3.02 -8.60 -4.91
C HIS A 2 -1.60 -9.15 -4.66
N PRO A 3 -0.55 -8.31 -4.65
CA PRO A 3 0.82 -8.76 -4.38
C PRO A 3 1.00 -9.15 -2.91
N PHE A 4 1.89 -10.11 -2.68
CA PHE A 4 2.30 -10.63 -1.37
C PHE A 4 3.82 -10.87 -1.37
N THR A 5 4.60 -10.60 -0.31
CA THR A 5 4.35 -9.76 0.87
C THR A 5 5.12 -8.46 0.68
N VAL A 6 4.45 -7.31 0.80
CA VAL A 6 5.04 -5.99 0.55
C VAL A 6 5.23 -5.26 1.87
N ASP A 7 6.48 -5.10 2.32
CA ASP A 7 6.76 -4.57 3.66
C ASP A 7 7.36 -3.16 3.68
N ASN A 8 7.88 -2.70 2.54
CA ASN A 8 8.46 -1.37 2.43
C ASN A 8 7.45 -0.36 1.85
N GLU A 9 7.44 0.86 2.41
CA GLU A 9 6.46 1.88 2.05
C GLU A 9 6.62 2.40 0.61
N LYS A 10 7.84 2.38 0.08
CA LYS A 10 8.12 2.84 -1.29
C LYS A 10 7.40 1.96 -2.31
N ASP A 11 7.46 0.64 -2.14
CA ASP A 11 6.80 -0.31 -3.01
C ASP A 11 5.30 -0.31 -2.77
N MET A 12 4.83 -0.15 -1.53
CA MET A 12 3.41 0.06 -1.26
C MET A 12 2.86 1.25 -2.07
N LYS A 13 3.51 2.42 -2.00
CA LYS A 13 3.12 3.62 -2.77
C LYS A 13 3.15 3.38 -4.28
N LYS A 14 4.19 2.71 -4.77
CA LYS A 14 4.35 2.40 -6.19
C LYS A 14 3.24 1.47 -6.70
N LEU A 15 2.94 0.41 -5.97
CA LEU A 15 1.89 -0.55 -6.32
C LEU A 15 0.50 0.10 -6.27
N LEU A 16 0.23 0.93 -5.26
CA LEU A 16 -1.00 1.73 -5.21
C LEU A 16 -1.12 2.69 -6.39
N SER A 17 0.00 3.30 -6.82
CA SER A 17 0.04 4.15 -8.02
C SER A 17 -0.24 3.36 -9.30
N TRP A 18 0.14 2.08 -9.35
CA TRP A 18 -0.13 1.18 -10.46
C TRP A 18 -1.56 0.60 -10.46
N GLY A 19 -2.39 0.94 -9.47
CA GLY A 19 -3.80 0.54 -9.44
C GLY A 19 -4.03 -0.92 -9.04
N VAL A 20 -3.20 -1.47 -8.14
CA VAL A 20 -3.51 -2.75 -7.50
C VAL A 20 -4.76 -2.62 -6.63
N ASP A 21 -5.56 -3.70 -6.53
CA ASP A 21 -6.81 -3.69 -5.74
C ASP A 21 -6.53 -3.71 -4.22
N GLY A 22 -5.36 -4.22 -3.83
CA GLY A 22 -4.88 -4.29 -2.45
C GLY A 22 -3.56 -5.04 -2.40
N MET A 23 -2.94 -5.19 -1.22
CA MET A 23 -1.70 -5.95 -1.03
C MET A 23 -1.62 -6.57 0.35
N PHE A 24 -0.87 -7.66 0.48
CA PHE A 24 -0.58 -8.29 1.76
C PHE A 24 0.74 -7.76 2.32
N THR A 25 0.75 -7.39 3.59
CA THR A 25 1.92 -6.84 4.30
C THR A 25 1.97 -7.36 5.73
N ASN A 26 3.17 -7.52 6.28
CA ASN A 26 3.36 -7.75 7.71
C ASN A 26 3.20 -6.46 8.54
N TYR A 27 3.06 -5.30 7.89
CA TYR A 27 2.94 -3.98 8.51
C TYR A 27 1.65 -3.28 8.09
N PRO A 28 0.47 -3.77 8.51
CA PRO A 28 -0.82 -3.22 8.08
C PRO A 28 -0.99 -1.75 8.48
N ASN A 29 -0.39 -1.34 9.61
CA ASN A 29 -0.38 0.04 10.07
C ASN A 29 0.26 1.00 9.05
N ARG A 30 1.36 0.59 8.39
CA ARG A 30 2.03 1.42 7.36
C ARG A 30 1.12 1.60 6.14
N LEU A 31 0.49 0.51 5.69
CA LEU A 31 -0.44 0.56 4.56
C LEU A 31 -1.63 1.48 4.89
N HIS A 32 -2.18 1.38 6.10
CA HIS A 32 -3.26 2.28 6.54
C HIS A 32 -2.85 3.75 6.54
N SER A 33 -1.68 4.09 7.06
CA SER A 33 -1.19 5.48 7.03
C SER A 33 -1.04 6.02 5.61
N ILE A 34 -0.59 5.19 4.65
CA ILE A 34 -0.45 5.60 3.25
C ILE A 34 -1.82 5.83 2.59
N LEU A 35 -2.81 4.97 2.87
CA LEU A 35 -4.16 5.09 2.32
C LEU A 35 -4.92 6.30 2.88
N ASP A 36 -4.71 6.60 4.16
CA ASP A 36 -5.30 7.78 4.82
C ASP A 36 -4.77 9.07 4.19
N LEU A 37 -3.45 9.18 4.00
CA LEU A 37 -2.82 10.32 3.34
C LEU A 37 -3.39 10.55 1.92
N LYS A 38 -3.52 9.48 1.12
CA LYS A 38 -4.05 9.57 -0.26
C LYS A 38 -5.50 10.02 -0.32
N SER A 39 -6.30 9.78 0.73
CA SER A 39 -7.72 10.16 0.76
C SER A 39 -7.93 11.66 1.03
N HIS A 40 -6.87 12.37 1.45
CA HIS A 40 -6.88 13.80 1.78
C HIS A 40 -6.12 14.64 0.73
N GLU A 41 -5.70 14.02 -0.38
CA GLU A 41 -5.13 14.66 -1.58
C GLU A 41 -6.19 14.83 -2.67
#